data_AF-A0A7W7YDI2-F1
#
_entry.id   AF-A0A7W7YDI2-F1
#
_cell.length_a   1.000
_cell.length_b   1.000
_cell.length_c   1.000
_cell.angle_alpha   90.00
_cell.angle_beta   90.00
_cell.angle_gamma   90.00
#
_symmetry.space_group_name_H-M   'P 1'
#
loop_
_entity.id
_entity.type
_entity.pdbx_description
1 polymer ?
#
loop_
_entity_poly.entity_id
_entity_poly.type
_entity_poly.pdbx_seq_one_letter_code
_entity_poly.pdbx_strand_id
1 'polypeptide(L)' 'MTLELPDISAIQRFTAEDLRLELACALYARGRVSAVSGADLSGLDLITFQQALQERNIPRQYSVEDLDDDLAALDKLFPA' A
#
# COMPACT_ATOMS: atom_id res chain seq x y z
N MET A 1 12.70 -8.00 -11.43
CA MET A 1 12.67 -9.18 -10.54
C MET A 1 11.49 -10.03 -10.98
N THR A 2 11.64 -11.35 -11.01
CA THR A 2 10.57 -12.29 -11.38
C THR A 2 10.20 -13.13 -10.15
N LEU A 3 8.90 -13.27 -9.88
CA LEU A 3 8.36 -14.10 -8.80
C LEU A 3 7.50 -15.20 -9.44
N GLU A 4 7.87 -16.45 -9.20
CA GLU A 4 7.12 -17.62 -9.67
C GLU A 4 6.26 -18.16 -8.53
N LEU A 5 5.00 -18.49 -8.82
CA LEU A 5 4.07 -19.09 -7.87
C LEU A 5 3.72 -20.52 -8.32
N PRO A 6 3.56 -21.47 -7.39
CA PRO A 6 3.12 -22.81 -7.74
C PRO A 6 1.66 -22.78 -8.21
N ASP A 7 1.36 -23.54 -9.27
CA ASP A 7 -0.02 -23.72 -9.75
C ASP A 7 -0.79 -24.64 -8.78
N ILE A 8 -1.52 -24.01 -7.87
CA ILE A 8 -2.39 -24.68 -6.92
C ILE A 8 -3.84 -24.30 -7.21
N SER A 9 -4.75 -25.25 -7.04
CA SER A 9 -6.19 -25.06 -7.30
C SER A 9 -6.80 -23.87 -6.54
N ALA A 10 -6.26 -23.54 -5.37
CA ALA A 10 -6.73 -22.41 -4.55
C ALA A 10 -6.57 -21.05 -5.23
N ILE A 11 -5.61 -20.89 -6.16
CA ILE A 11 -5.32 -19.62 -6.82
C ILE A 11 -5.75 -19.56 -8.30
N GLN A 12 -6.30 -20.65 -8.85
CA GLN A 12 -6.66 -20.74 -10.28
C GLN A 12 -7.69 -19.70 -10.74
N ARG A 13 -8.51 -19.18 -9.83
CA ARG A 13 -9.51 -18.14 -10.14
C ARG A 13 -8.93 -16.73 -10.23
N PHE A 14 -7.68 -16.54 -9.80
CA PHE A 14 -7.04 -15.23 -9.76
C PHE A 14 -6.17 -15.05 -11.00
N THR A 15 -6.20 -13.85 -11.55
CA THR A 15 -5.24 -13.42 -12.56
C THR A 15 -3.90 -13.07 -11.90
N ALA A 16 -2.85 -12.97 -12.70
CA ALA A 16 -1.55 -12.48 -12.21
C ALA A 16 -1.66 -11.05 -11.65
N GLU A 17 -2.54 -10.22 -12.21
CA GLU A 17 -2.79 -8.86 -11.73
C GLU A 17 -3.47 -8.87 -10.36
N ASP A 18 -4.47 -9.74 -10.15
CA ASP A 18 -5.13 -9.90 -8.85
C ASP A 18 -4.13 -10.31 -7.77
N LEU A 19 -3.31 -11.32 -8.04
CA LEU A 19 -2.30 -11.80 -7.08
C LEU A 19 -1.25 -10.75 -6.78
N ARG A 20 -0.87 -9.95 -7.78
CA ARG A 20 0.07 -8.85 -7.61
C ARG A 20 -0.52 -7.73 -6.77
N LEU A 21 -1.80 -7.39 -6.96
CA LEU A 21 -2.51 -6.44 -6.11
C LEU A 21 -2.61 -6.93 -4.67
N GLU A 22 -2.97 -8.20 -4.46
CA GLU A 22 -3.03 -8.79 -3.12
C GLU A 22 -1.66 -8.77 -2.42
N LEU A 23 -0.58 -9.07 -3.15
CA LEU A 23 0.78 -9.00 -2.63
C LEU A 23 1.16 -7.55 -2.24
N ALA A 24 0.83 -6.57 -3.08
CA ALA A 24 1.08 -5.16 -2.80
C ALA A 24 0.33 -4.68 -1.55
N CYS A 25 -0.95 -5.00 -1.44
CA CYS A 25 -1.77 -4.70 -0.27
C CYS A 25 -1.21 -5.34 0.99
N ALA A 26 -0.80 -6.62 0.93
CA ALA A 26 -0.23 -7.33 2.07
C ALA A 26 1.12 -6.76 2.53
N LEU A 27 1.98 -6.35 1.59
CA LEU A 27 3.26 -5.71 1.91
C LEU A 27 3.06 -4.32 2.52
N TYR A 28 2.10 -3.55 2.01
CA TYR A 28 1.74 -2.25 2.56
C TYR A 28 1.18 -2.40 3.98
N ALA A 29 0.22 -3.31 4.19
CA ALA A 29 -0.38 -3.54 5.51
C ALA A 29 0.66 -3.92 6.58
N ARG A 30 1.77 -4.57 6.17
CA ARG A 30 2.89 -4.95 7.04
C ARG A 30 3.99 -3.88 7.16
N GLY A 31 3.81 -2.72 6.56
CA GLY A 31 4.79 -1.62 6.58
C GLY A 31 6.11 -1.96 5.90
N ARG A 32 6.08 -2.89 4.95
CA ARG A 32 7.27 -3.30 4.19
C ARG A 32 7.51 -2.42 2.96
N VAL A 33 6.45 -1.74 2.50
CA VAL A 33 6.48 -0.81 1.35
C VAL A 33 5.64 0.42 1.67
N SER A 34 6.01 1.56 1.08
CA SER A 34 5.19 2.77 1.11
C SER A 34 3.96 2.63 0.20
N ALA A 35 3.02 3.57 0.30
CA ALA A 35 1.86 3.59 -0.60
C ALA A 35 2.26 3.73 -2.08
N VAL A 36 3.31 4.52 -2.37
CA VAL A 36 3.84 4.71 -3.73
C VAL A 36 4.42 3.40 -4.25
N SER A 37 5.30 2.74 -3.48
CA SER A 37 5.89 1.47 -3.90
C SER A 37 4.86 0.34 -3.98
N GLY A 38 3.79 0.38 -3.18
CA GLY A 38 2.65 -0.53 -3.32
C GLY A 38 1.85 -0.29 -4.61
N ALA A 39 1.62 0.97 -4.98
CA ALA A 39 0.99 1.33 -6.25
C ALA A 39 1.83 0.83 -7.44
N ASP A 40 3.13 1.12 -7.43
CA ASP A 40 4.06 0.62 -8.46
C ASP A 40 4.04 -0.91 -8.57
N LEU A 41 4.05 -1.62 -7.43
CA LEU A 41 4.02 -3.07 -7.41
C LEU A 41 2.71 -3.62 -7.99
N SER A 42 1.56 -3.05 -7.58
CA SER A 42 0.24 -3.44 -8.11
C SER A 42 0.01 -3.02 -9.57
N GLY A 43 0.83 -2.10 -10.09
CA GLY A 43 0.69 -1.50 -11.42
C GLY A 43 -0.54 -0.62 -11.58
N LEU A 44 -1.10 -0.17 -10.46
CA LEU A 44 -2.16 0.81 -10.41
C LEU A 44 -1.57 2.19 -10.15
N ASP A 45 -2.31 3.24 -10.46
CA ASP A 45 -1.97 4.56 -9.94
C ASP A 45 -2.22 4.62 -8.42
N LEU A 46 -1.61 5.61 -7.76
CA LEU A 46 -1.64 5.77 -6.31
C LEU A 46 -3.06 5.93 -5.74
N ILE A 47 -4.00 6.51 -6.48
CA ILE A 47 -5.38 6.71 -5.99
C ILE A 47 -6.14 5.40 -6.07
N THR A 48 -6.05 4.69 -7.19
CA THR A 48 -6.69 3.38 -7.36
C THR A 48 -6.11 2.35 -6.37
N PHE A 49 -4.81 2.38 -6.09
CA PHE A 49 -4.22 1.54 -5.05
C PHE A 49 -4.76 1.87 -3.65
N GLN A 50 -4.92 3.15 -3.31
CA GLN A 50 -5.52 3.54 -2.02
C GLN A 50 -6.98 3.12 -1.90
N GLN A 51 -7.76 3.13 -2.99
CA GLN A 51 -9.11 2.57 -3.02
C GLN A 51 -9.09 1.06 -2.75
N ALA A 52 -8.17 0.32 -3.38
CA ALA A 52 -8.01 -1.11 -3.14
C ALA A 52 -7.64 -1.45 -1.69
N LEU A 53 -6.85 -0.60 -1.02
CA LEU A 53 -6.57 -0.71 0.41
C LEU A 53 -7.83 -0.46 1.25
N GLN A 54 -8.61 0.56 0.90
CA GLN A 54 -9.87 0.88 1.59
C GLN A 54 -10.87 -0.28 1.50
N GLU A 55 -11.08 -0.86 0.32
CA GLU A 55 -11.97 -2.02 0.13
C GLU A 55 -11.59 -3.22 1.00
N ARG A 56 -10.29 -3.37 1.29
CA ARG A 56 -9.73 -4.43 2.14
C ARG A 56 -9.68 -4.06 3.62
N ASN A 57 -10.19 -2.88 4.01
CA ASN A 57 -10.11 -2.33 5.36
C ASN A 57 -8.67 -2.25 5.89
N ILE A 58 -7.71 -1.98 5.00
CA ILE A 58 -6.32 -1.76 5.40
C ILE A 58 -6.17 -0.28 5.75
N PRO A 59 -5.96 0.06 7.04
CA PRO A 59 -5.82 1.45 7.43
C PRO A 59 -4.55 2.04 6.81
N ARG A 60 -4.59 3.35 6.56
CA ARG A 60 -3.36 4.08 6.24
C ARG A 60 -2.38 3.89 7.39
N GLN A 61 -1.14 3.56 7.06
CA GLN A 61 -0.05 3.55 8.03
C GLN A 61 0.34 4.99 8.36
N TYR A 62 -0.46 5.59 9.24
CA TYR A 62 -0.25 6.92 9.78
C TYR A 62 -0.15 6.76 11.29
N SER A 63 1.05 6.95 11.80
CA SER A 63 1.39 6.82 13.21
C SER A 63 1.17 8.14 13.96
N VAL A 64 1.32 8.10 15.29
CA VAL A 64 1.29 9.33 16.10
C VAL A 64 2.55 10.15 15.82
N GLU A 65 3.67 9.50 15.59
CA GLU A 65 4.93 10.14 15.22
C GLU A 65 4.81 10.90 13.89
N ASP A 66 4.10 10.34 12.89
CA ASP A 66 3.82 11.04 11.64
C ASP A 66 2.97 12.31 11.86
N LEU A 67 2.02 12.26 12.80
CA LEU A 67 1.23 13.43 13.18
C LEU A 67 2.08 14.50 13.86
N ASP A 68 2.94 14.10 14.78
CA ASP A 68 3.83 15.02 15.49
C ASP A 68 4.80 15.71 14.52
N ASP A 69 5.33 14.96 13.54
CA ASP A 69 6.18 15.50 12.47
C ASP A 69 5.42 16.51 11.59
N ASP A 70 4.17 16.20 11.23
CA ASP A 70 3.31 17.10 10.46
C ASP A 70 3.01 18.40 11.23
N LEU A 71 2.69 18.31 12.53
CA LEU A 71 2.50 19.48 13.40
C LEU A 71 3.76 20.34 13.48
N ALA A 72 4.93 19.70 13.67
CA ALA A 72 6.20 20.40 13.70
C ALA A 72 6.55 21.06 12.36
N ALA A 73 6.13 20.48 11.24
CA ALA A 73 6.28 21.08 9.92
C ALA A 73 5.36 22.31 9.75
N LEU A 74 4.11 22.22 10.22
CA LEU A 74 3.16 23.33 10.19
C LEU A 74 3.64 24.53 11.02
N ASP A 75 4.15 24.30 12.24
CA ASP A 75 4.70 25.37 13.10
C ASP A 75 5.85 26.12 12.44
N LYS A 76 6.68 25.42 11.65
CA LYS A 76 7.79 26.03 10.90
C LYS A 76 7.33 26.84 9.68
N LEU A 77 6.29 26.36 9.00
CA LEU A 77 5.75 27.01 7.80
C LEU A 77 4.88 28.23 8.13
N PHE A 78 4.21 28.19 9.29
CA PHE A 78 3.29 29.22 9.76
C PHE A 78 3.66 29.70 11.17
N PRO A 79 4.84 30.34 11.35
CA PRO A 79 5.22 30.90 12.64
C PRO A 79 4.26 32.03 13.04
N ALA A 80 3.89 32.05 14.33
CA ALA A 80 3.01 33.06 14.93
C ALA A 80 3.65 34.46 14.99
#